data_AF-A0A9Q0EG84-F1
#
_entry.id   AF-A0A9Q0EG84-F1
#
_cell.length_a   1.000
_cell.length_b   1.000
_cell.length_c   1.000
_cell.angle_alpha   90.00
_cell.angle_beta   90.00
_cell.angle_gamma   90.00
#
_symmetry.space_group_name_H-M   'P 1'
#
loop_
_entity.id
_entity.type
_entity.pdbx_description
1 polymer ?
#
loop_
_entity_poly.entity_id
_entity_poly.type
_entity_poly.pdbx_seq_one_letter_code
_entity_poly.pdbx_strand_id
1 'polypeptide(L)' 'MDRRGSRSSELHAGGVVFVEVRLQGGAPWGFTLQGGHEHGEPLIISKVEEGGKASSLQHPLLAGDQLLLINQVH' A
#
# COMPACT_ATOMS: atom_id res chain seq x y z
N MET A 1 37.54 6.83 -9.63
CA MET A 1 36.86 5.85 -8.75
C MET A 1 35.37 6.17 -8.74
N ASP A 2 34.65 5.62 -9.70
CA ASP A 2 33.23 5.89 -9.93
C ASP A 2 32.35 5.22 -8.87
N ARG A 3 31.52 6.03 -8.20
CA ARG A 3 30.45 5.58 -7.30
C ARG A 3 29.20 5.31 -8.14
N ARG A 4 28.82 4.04 -8.31
CA ARG A 4 27.49 3.69 -8.84
C ARG A 4 26.95 2.47 -8.12
N GLY A 5 26.39 2.69 -6.93
CA GLY A 5 25.57 1.73 -6.21
C GLY A 5 24.10 1.85 -6.64
N SER A 6 23.51 0.69 -6.93
CA SER A 6 22.10 0.34 -7.17
C SER A 6 21.05 1.44 -7.31
N ARG A 7 20.43 1.53 -8.49
CA ARG A 7 19.15 2.21 -8.71
C ARG A 7 18.02 1.22 -8.46
N SER A 8 17.37 1.28 -7.30
CA SER A 8 16.02 0.73 -7.13
C SER A 8 15.06 1.54 -8.00
N SER A 9 14.23 0.87 -8.79
CA SER A 9 13.32 1.51 -9.76
C SER A 9 12.08 2.08 -9.05
N GLU A 10 12.22 3.25 -8.43
CA GLU A 10 11.08 4.04 -7.96
C GLU A 10 10.61 4.95 -9.10
N LEU A 11 9.43 4.66 -9.66
CA LEU A 11 8.79 5.49 -10.68
C LEU A 11 8.20 6.74 -10.02
N HIS A 12 8.96 7.82 -10.02
CA HIS A 12 8.53 9.11 -9.49
C HIS A 12 7.79 9.91 -10.57
N ALA A 13 6.47 9.75 -10.64
CA ALA A 13 5.61 10.68 -11.36
C ALA A 13 5.00 11.66 -10.34
N GLY A 14 5.56 12.86 -10.22
CA GLY A 14 4.90 13.95 -9.49
C GLY A 14 4.73 13.76 -7.97
N GLY A 15 5.63 13.05 -7.28
CA GLY A 15 5.65 12.94 -5.82
C GLY A 15 4.86 11.77 -5.22
N VAL A 16 4.29 10.89 -6.05
CA VAL A 16 3.62 9.67 -5.60
C VAL A 16 4.55 8.47 -5.77
N VAL A 17 4.56 7.58 -4.77
CA VAL A 17 5.29 6.30 -4.80
C VAL A 17 4.27 5.16 -4.80
N PHE A 18 4.46 4.21 -5.71
CA PHE A 18 3.66 2.99 -5.75
C PHE A 18 4.39 1.87 -5.00
N VAL A 19 3.70 1.22 -4.08
CA VAL A 19 4.25 0.13 -3.28
C VAL A 19 3.38 -1.12 -3.47
N GLU A 20 4.00 -2.22 -3.92
CA GLU A 20 3.37 -3.54 -3.85
C GLU A 20 3.62 -4.13 -2.46
N VAL A 21 2.56 -4.54 -1.78
CA VAL A 21 2.66 -5.22 -0.48
C VAL A 21 2.06 -6.62 -0.57
N ARG A 22 2.63 -7.56 0.21
CA ARG A 22 2.11 -8.92 0.33
C ARG A 22 1.84 -9.25 1.78
N LEU A 23 0.56 -9.43 2.12
CA LEU A 23 0.12 -9.83 3.44
C LEU A 23 0.03 -11.36 3.49
N GLN A 24 0.77 -11.97 4.42
CA GLN A 24 0.82 -13.42 4.56
C GLN A 24 -0.29 -13.94 5.48
N GLY A 25 -0.84 -15.11 5.13
CA GLY A 25 -1.93 -15.78 5.86
C GLY A 25 -3.30 -15.14 5.66
N GLY A 26 -4.30 -15.67 6.38
CA GLY A 26 -5.69 -15.20 6.30
C GLY A 26 -5.94 -13.88 7.03
N ALA A 27 -7.16 -13.35 6.87
CA ALA A 27 -7.66 -12.23 7.65
C ALA A 27 -7.70 -12.55 9.17
N PRO A 28 -7.67 -11.55 10.06
CA PRO A 28 -7.59 -10.11 9.76
C PRO A 28 -6.20 -9.65 9.36
N TRP A 29 -6.15 -8.66 8.46
CA TRP A 29 -4.89 -8.06 8.00
C TRP A 29 -4.50 -6.79 8.76
N GLY A 30 -5.41 -6.23 9.56
CA GLY A 30 -5.13 -5.09 10.43
C GLY A 30 -5.24 -3.73 9.74
N PHE A 31 -6.17 -3.57 8.80
CA PHE A 31 -6.54 -2.28 8.24
C PHE A 31 -8.02 -2.27 7.81
N THR A 32 -8.57 -1.08 7.62
CA THR A 32 -9.95 -0.84 7.15
C THR A 32 -9.94 -0.03 5.86
N LEU A 33 -10.85 -0.34 4.94
CA LEU A 33 -11.06 0.40 3.70
C LEU A 33 -12.30 1.29 3.78
N GLN A 34 -12.28 2.39 3.04
CA GLN A 34 -13.43 3.24 2.75
C GLN A 34 -13.47 3.55 1.25
N GLY A 35 -14.66 3.89 0.75
CA GLY A 35 -14.91 4.18 -0.66
C GLY A 35 -15.16 2.89 -1.44
N GLY A 36 -15.09 2.99 -2.75
CA GLY A 36 -15.46 1.90 -3.65
C GLY A 36 -16.10 2.41 -4.91
N HIS A 37 -16.00 1.60 -5.97
CA HIS A 37 -16.58 1.93 -7.27
C HIS A 37 -18.09 2.16 -7.20
N GLU A 38 -18.78 1.44 -6.33
CA GLU A 38 -20.21 1.58 -6.03
C GLU A 38 -20.59 2.96 -5.46
N HIS A 39 -19.62 3.67 -4.88
CA HIS A 39 -19.78 5.02 -4.32
C HIS A 39 -19.17 6.11 -5.21
N GLY A 40 -18.48 5.76 -6.29
CA GLY A 40 -17.70 6.71 -7.09
C GLY A 40 -16.51 7.32 -6.34
N GLU A 41 -16.06 6.65 -5.28
CA GLU A 41 -14.97 7.10 -4.41
C GLU A 41 -13.76 6.16 -4.55
N PRO A 42 -12.52 6.67 -4.44
CA PRO A 42 -11.34 5.82 -4.43
C PRO A 42 -11.35 4.89 -3.22
N LEU A 43 -10.75 3.70 -3.36
CA LEU A 43 -10.52 2.80 -2.23
C LEU A 43 -9.37 3.34 -1.38
N ILE A 44 -9.68 3.85 -0.20
CA ILE A 44 -8.73 4.47 0.72
C ILE A 44 -8.58 3.62 1.98
N ILE A 45 -7.34 3.44 2.46
CA ILE A 45 -7.09 2.90 3.79
C ILE A 45 -7.50 3.96 4.82
N SER A 46 -8.59 3.73 5.54
CA SER A 46 -9.10 4.68 6.54
C SER A 46 -8.46 4.49 7.92
N LYS A 47 -7.99 3.28 8.22
CA LYS A 47 -7.33 2.94 9.49
C LYS A 47 -6.34 1.80 9.30
N VAL A 48 -5.24 1.85 10.05
CA VAL A 48 -4.31 0.73 10.23
C VAL A 48 -4.22 0.42 11.72
N GLU A 49 -4.39 -0.84 12.09
CA GLU A 49 -4.35 -1.31 13.47
C GLU A 49 -2.90 -1.47 13.92
N GLU A 50 -2.54 -0.88 15.06
CA GLU A 50 -1.24 -1.04 15.67
C GLU A 50 -0.98 -2.51 16.03
N GLY A 51 0.19 -3.03 15.66
CA GLY A 51 0.54 -4.45 15.85
C GLY A 51 -0.15 -5.40 14.87
N GLY A 52 -1.01 -4.88 13.98
CA GLY A 52 -1.60 -5.65 12.89
C GLY A 52 -0.60 -5.92 11.76
N LYS A 53 -0.91 -6.91 10.90
CA LYS A 53 -0.02 -7.35 9.82
C LYS A 53 0.37 -6.19 8.88
N ALA A 54 -0.58 -5.33 8.54
CA ALA A 54 -0.36 -4.15 7.72
C ALA A 54 0.63 -3.15 8.33
N SER A 55 0.64 -3.00 9.66
CA SER A 55 1.57 -2.11 10.38
C SER A 55 2.99 -2.69 10.51
N SER A 56 3.13 -4.02 10.41
CA SER A 56 4.38 -4.73 10.64
C SER A 56 5.16 -5.04 9.35
N LEU A 57 4.71 -4.53 8.21
CA LEU A 57 5.42 -4.66 6.93
C LEU A 57 6.71 -3.85 6.95
N GLN A 58 7.66 -4.20 6.07
CA GLN A 58 8.86 -3.39 5.85
C GLN A 58 8.52 -1.96 5.41
N HIS A 59 7.44 -1.83 4.62
CA HIS A 59 6.77 -0.58 4.30
C HIS A 59 5.33 -0.69 4.82
N PRO A 60 5.05 -0.19 6.03
CA PRO A 60 3.72 -0.23 6.61
C PRO A 60 2.73 0.49 5.72
N LEU A 61 1.53 -0.08 5.62
CA LEU A 61 0.39 0.67 5.07
C LEU A 61 0.05 1.80 6.03
N LEU A 62 -0.39 2.93 5.49
CA LEU A 62 -0.78 4.11 6.25
C LEU A 62 -2.23 4.50 5.97
N ALA A 63 -2.86 5.14 6.95
CA ALA A 63 -4.14 5.79 6.72
C ALA A 63 -3.96 6.92 5.70
N GLY A 64 -4.83 6.96 4.70
CA GLY A 64 -4.75 7.88 3.56
C GLY A 64 -4.13 7.28 2.30
N ASP A 65 -3.45 6.13 2.39
CA ASP A 65 -2.98 5.42 1.20
C ASP A 65 -4.17 4.97 0.33
N GLN A 66 -4.03 5.13 -0.98
CA GLN A 66 -5.01 4.66 -1.95
C GLN A 66 -4.68 3.25 -2.41
N LEU A 67 -5.63 2.34 -2.28
CA LEU A 67 -5.56 1.03 -2.91
C LEU A 67 -5.97 1.12 -4.37
N LEU A 68 -5.08 0.65 -5.24
CA LEU A 68 -5.30 0.64 -6.69
C LEU A 68 -5.63 -0.76 -7.21
N LEU A 69 -5.05 -1.80 -6.59
CA LEU A 69 -5.16 -3.19 -7.02
C LEU A 69 -5.21 -4.12 -5.81
N ILE A 70 -6.16 -5.06 -5.81
CA ILE A 70 -6.24 -6.14 -4.81
C ILE A 70 -6.10 -7.46 -5.55
N ASN A 71 -5.08 -8.26 -5.20
CA ASN A 71 -4.86 -9.58 -5.81
C ASN A 71 -4.84 -9.57 -7.34
N GLN A 72 -4.39 -8.47 -7.97
CA GLN A 72 -4.38 -8.27 -9.43
C GLN A 72 -5.79 -8.23 -10.07
N VAL A 73 -6.83 -7.98 -9.28
CA VAL A 73 -8.20 -7.74 -9.76
C VAL A 73 -8.46 -6.24 -9.76
N HIS A 74 -9.08 -5.74 -10.84
CA HIS A 74 -9.49 -4.35 -11.05
C HIS A 74 -11.02 -4.23 -10.95
#